data_AF-A0A6G0WGY3-F1
#
_entry.id   AF-A0A6G0WGY3-F1
#
_cell.length_a   1.000
_cell.length_b   1.000
_cell.length_c   1.000
_cell.angle_alpha   90.00
_cell.angle_beta   90.00
_cell.angle_gamma   90.00
#
_symmetry.space_group_name_H-M   'P 1'
#
loop_
_entity.id
_entity.type
_entity.pdbx_description
1 polymer ?
#
loop_
_entity_poly.entity_id
_entity_poly.type
_entity_poly.pdbx_seq_one_letter_code
_entity_poly.pdbx_strand_id
1 'polypeptide(L)'
;MTTLHTHNSVCGYGKCHNCKQENIDLCLHECFMQQKIRKGEYCVEACVCNSKSSEKRNDCMFTTNYIFFYYEAQQNTETHIPNMVIAHNFEGTKYVFSTDDAATANDKFCKWALSKDIKGTTYIAHNSKSYDTYFIIQYILKYMPTVKYEIIRNGTKIMMLEIKEGGLNLKFIDSLHFIQSKLFDFPKRLDLQKRKMDTFHIFSILQKIKVI
;
A
#
# COMPACT_ATOMS: atom_id res chain seq x y z
N MET A 1 51.94 8.48 -28.93
CA MET A 1 50.84 7.64 -29.42
C MET A 1 49.61 7.96 -28.60
N THR A 2 48.77 8.84 -29.11
CA THR A 2 47.56 9.34 -28.44
C THR A 2 46.45 8.30 -28.62
N THR A 3 46.03 7.66 -27.54
CA THR A 3 44.89 6.73 -27.54
C THR A 3 43.60 7.51 -27.76
N LEU A 4 43.10 7.49 -29.00
CA LEU A 4 41.74 7.90 -29.35
C LEU A 4 40.75 6.94 -28.65
N HIS A 5 40.17 7.38 -27.54
CA HIS A 5 38.98 6.73 -26.99
C HIS A 5 37.80 7.05 -27.91
N THR A 6 37.51 6.13 -28.82
CA THR A 6 36.29 6.15 -29.64
C THR A 6 35.09 5.86 -28.74
N HIS A 7 34.45 6.90 -28.21
CA HIS A 7 33.11 6.80 -27.66
C HIS A 7 32.13 6.58 -28.82
N ASN A 8 31.92 5.32 -29.19
CA ASN A 8 30.79 4.92 -30.03
C ASN A 8 29.49 5.04 -29.22
N SER A 9 29.05 6.27 -28.95
CA SER A 9 27.72 6.53 -28.42
C SER A 9 26.71 6.30 -29.53
N VAL A 10 26.22 5.06 -29.65
CA VAL A 10 25.09 4.74 -30.53
C VAL A 10 23.85 5.44 -29.96
N CYS A 11 23.25 6.33 -30.76
CA CYS A 11 22.02 7.04 -30.40
C CYS A 11 20.92 6.03 -30.03
N GLY A 12 20.21 6.28 -28.93
CA GLY A 12 19.18 5.38 -28.40
C GLY A 12 19.68 4.40 -27.34
N TYR A 13 20.99 4.17 -27.22
CA TYR A 13 21.57 3.29 -26.19
C TYR A 13 22.09 4.10 -25.00
N GLY A 14 21.82 3.64 -23.78
CA GLY A 14 22.24 4.34 -22.58
C GLY A 14 22.16 3.50 -21.31
N LYS A 15 22.24 4.17 -20.16
CA LYS A 15 22.12 3.54 -18.83
C LYS A 15 20.70 3.73 -18.29
N CYS A 16 19.99 2.65 -17.93
CA CYS A 16 18.70 2.81 -17.25
C CYS A 16 18.97 3.32 -15.82
N HIS A 17 18.41 4.48 -15.50
CA HIS A 17 18.53 5.06 -14.16
C HIS A 17 17.83 4.22 -13.08
N ASN A 18 16.88 3.37 -13.50
CA ASN A 18 16.06 2.55 -12.64
C ASN A 18 16.71 1.19 -12.32
N CYS A 19 17.22 0.43 -13.31
CA CYS A 19 17.86 -0.88 -13.09
C CYS A 19 19.40 -0.84 -13.13
N LYS A 20 20.00 0.30 -13.47
CA LYS A 20 21.45 0.52 -13.61
C LYS A 20 22.17 -0.29 -14.69
N GLN A 21 21.46 -1.06 -15.51
CA GLN A 21 22.03 -1.71 -16.70
C GLN A 21 22.55 -0.67 -17.69
N GLU A 22 23.70 -0.98 -18.31
CA GLU A 22 24.40 -0.11 -19.25
C GLU A 22 24.26 -0.66 -20.68
N ASN A 23 24.43 0.21 -21.68
CA ASN A 23 24.36 -0.14 -23.12
C ASN A 23 23.05 -0.84 -23.54
N ILE A 24 21.92 -0.35 -23.04
CA ILE A 24 20.59 -0.84 -23.40
C ILE A 24 19.87 0.17 -24.29
N ASP A 25 19.11 -0.32 -25.26
CA ASP A 25 18.22 0.49 -26.08
C ASP A 25 17.13 1.08 -25.20
N LEU A 26 17.21 2.38 -24.91
CA LEU A 26 16.28 3.09 -24.03
C LEU A 26 14.84 3.10 -24.59
N CYS A 27 14.66 2.96 -25.91
CA CYS A 27 13.34 2.91 -26.53
C CYS A 27 12.65 1.56 -26.36
N LEU A 28 13.43 0.47 -26.23
CA LEU A 28 12.91 -0.89 -26.06
C LEU A 28 13.03 -1.40 -24.61
N HIS A 29 13.59 -0.59 -23.72
CA HIS A 29 13.90 -1.04 -22.37
C HIS A 29 12.70 -0.98 -21.43
N GLU A 30 12.11 -2.14 -21.15
CA GLU A 30 10.94 -2.30 -20.27
C GLU A 30 11.28 -2.28 -18.75
N CYS A 31 12.22 -1.41 -18.34
CA CYS A 31 12.68 -1.17 -16.96
C CYS A 31 11.56 -0.85 -15.96
N PHE A 32 10.43 -0.35 -16.47
CA PHE A 32 9.37 0.31 -15.71
C PHE A 32 8.56 -0.66 -14.83
N MET A 33 8.62 -1.96 -15.12
CA MET A 33 7.93 -3.03 -14.37
C MET A 33 8.84 -3.84 -13.44
N GLN A 34 10.05 -3.37 -13.13
CA GLN A 34 10.92 -4.11 -12.20
C GLN A 34 10.41 -3.98 -10.76
N GLN A 35 10.32 -5.11 -10.05
CA GLN A 35 9.99 -5.14 -8.63
C GLN A 35 11.10 -4.41 -7.88
N LYS A 36 10.87 -3.15 -7.53
CA LYS A 36 11.69 -2.52 -6.51
C LYS A 36 11.29 -3.17 -5.22
N ILE A 37 12.25 -3.85 -4.58
CA ILE A 37 11.95 -4.64 -3.40
C ILE A 37 11.24 -3.76 -2.37
N ARG A 38 11.58 -2.47 -2.22
CA ARG A 38 10.87 -1.50 -1.36
C ARG A 38 11.11 -0.06 -1.83
N LYS A 39 10.08 0.68 -2.24
CA LYS A 39 10.17 2.14 -2.49
C LYS A 39 9.14 2.89 -1.65
N GLY A 40 9.53 3.15 -0.41
CA GLY A 40 8.95 4.22 0.37
C GLY A 40 9.06 3.94 1.84
N GLU A 41 10.16 4.32 2.50
CA GLU A 41 10.07 4.43 3.95
C GLU A 41 11.14 5.24 4.68
N TYR A 42 10.68 5.75 5.82
CA TYR A 42 11.45 6.30 6.93
C TYR A 42 12.17 5.18 7.68
N CYS A 43 13.32 5.51 8.25
CA CYS A 43 14.17 4.54 8.94
C CYS A 43 13.71 4.31 10.37
N VAL A 44 13.87 3.07 10.85
CA VAL A 44 13.43 2.62 12.19
C VAL A 44 14.19 3.31 13.33
N GLU A 45 15.37 3.85 13.05
CA GLU A 45 16.19 4.66 13.95
C GLU A 45 16.61 5.96 13.23
N ALA A 46 17.18 6.93 13.96
CA ALA A 46 17.74 8.17 13.42
C ALA A 46 18.89 7.88 12.43
N CYS A 47 18.53 7.42 11.23
CA CYS A 47 19.45 7.05 10.18
C CYS A 47 19.84 8.30 9.40
N VAL A 48 21.14 8.45 9.19
CA VAL A 48 21.76 9.50 8.37
C VAL A 48 21.34 9.42 6.89
N CYS A 49 20.66 8.35 6.49
CA CYS A 49 20.15 8.17 5.13
C CYS A 49 18.97 9.09 4.74
N ASN A 50 18.39 9.83 5.69
CA ASN A 50 17.40 10.89 5.40
C ASN A 50 18.05 12.29 5.22
N SER A 51 19.34 12.44 5.53
CA SER A 51 20.13 13.61 5.14
C SER A 51 20.82 13.31 3.80
N LYS A 52 21.13 14.34 3.02
CA LYS A 52 21.77 14.26 1.69
C LYS A 52 23.23 13.73 1.76
N SER A 53 23.50 12.68 2.51
CA SER A 53 24.81 12.06 2.67
C SER A 53 24.94 10.84 1.76
N SER A 54 26.12 10.72 1.14
CA SER A 54 26.46 9.73 0.12
C SER A 54 26.77 8.33 0.65
N GLU A 55 26.62 8.09 1.95
CA GLU A 55 26.99 6.83 2.59
C GLU A 55 25.74 6.08 3.06
N LYS A 56 25.18 5.26 2.16
CA LYS A 56 24.09 4.33 2.52
C LYS A 56 24.69 3.18 3.32
N ARG A 57 24.29 3.01 4.59
CA ARG A 57 24.57 1.76 5.32
C ARG A 57 23.88 0.59 4.62
N ASN A 58 24.64 -0.48 4.39
CA ASN A 58 24.16 -1.70 3.73
C ASN A 58 23.16 -2.50 4.60
N ASP A 59 23.13 -2.25 5.92
CA ASP A 59 22.29 -2.98 6.89
C ASP A 59 20.96 -2.28 7.21
N CYS A 60 20.60 -1.22 6.48
CA CYS A 60 19.31 -0.58 6.69
C CYS A 60 18.19 -1.48 6.14
N MET A 61 17.53 -2.23 7.02
CA MET A 61 16.35 -3.02 6.67
C MET A 61 15.11 -2.12 6.71
N PHE A 62 14.70 -1.69 5.52
CA PHE A 62 13.44 -0.99 5.27
C PHE A 62 12.32 -2.04 5.25
N THR A 63 11.18 -1.88 5.92
CA THR A 63 10.07 -2.85 5.84
C THR A 63 8.72 -2.15 5.94
N THR A 64 8.18 -1.70 4.80
CA THR A 64 6.78 -1.31 4.76
C THR A 64 5.95 -2.56 4.82
N ASN A 65 5.22 -2.74 5.92
CA ASN A 65 4.25 -3.79 6.01
C ASN A 65 3.01 -3.35 5.24
N TYR A 66 2.58 -4.14 4.27
CA TYR A 66 1.36 -3.87 3.53
C TYR A 66 0.27 -4.83 3.98
N ILE A 67 -0.87 -4.27 4.34
CA ILE A 67 -2.07 -5.02 4.68
C ILE A 67 -3.19 -4.59 3.76
N PHE A 68 -3.78 -5.55 3.07
CA PHE A 68 -4.98 -5.33 2.30
C PHE A 68 -6.18 -5.64 3.15
N PHE A 69 -7.23 -4.82 3.09
CA PHE A 69 -8.44 -5.05 3.87
C PHE A 69 -9.71 -4.68 3.13
N TYR A 70 -10.83 -5.23 3.60
CA TYR A 70 -12.17 -4.83 3.17
C TYR A 70 -13.18 -5.05 4.29
N TYR A 71 -14.24 -4.25 4.28
CA TYR A 71 -15.38 -4.37 5.18
C TYR A 71 -16.50 -5.16 4.51
N GLU A 72 -17.12 -6.05 5.27
CA GLU A 72 -18.45 -6.56 5.01
C GLU A 72 -19.44 -5.85 5.93
N ALA A 73 -20.62 -5.57 5.41
CA ALA A 73 -21.67 -4.87 6.15
C ALA A 73 -23.02 -5.51 5.93
N GLN A 74 -23.85 -5.52 6.97
CA GLN A 74 -25.26 -5.88 6.84
C GLN A 74 -26.01 -4.72 6.18
N GLN A 75 -26.81 -5.05 5.16
CA GLN A 75 -27.64 -4.08 4.41
C GLN A 75 -29.12 -4.14 4.81
N ASN A 76 -29.46 -5.00 5.76
CA ASN A 76 -30.83 -5.27 6.19
C ASN A 76 -31.41 -4.10 6.99
N THR A 77 -30.54 -3.24 7.52
CA THR A 77 -30.85 -1.99 8.18
C THR A 77 -30.60 -0.83 7.20
N GLU A 78 -31.42 0.23 7.23
CA GLU A 78 -31.15 1.47 6.47
C GLU A 78 -29.79 2.11 6.83
N THR A 79 -29.19 1.67 7.93
CA THR A 79 -27.84 2.02 8.36
C THR A 79 -26.85 0.92 8.00
N HIS A 80 -25.76 1.28 7.33
CA HIS A 80 -24.67 0.36 7.03
C HIS A 80 -23.81 0.10 8.27
N ILE A 81 -23.91 -1.11 8.85
CA ILE A 81 -23.15 -1.52 10.03
C ILE A 81 -22.14 -2.61 9.64
N PRO A 82 -20.83 -2.38 9.85
CA PRO A 82 -19.80 -3.40 9.73
C PRO A 82 -20.09 -4.63 10.59
N ASN A 83 -20.25 -5.80 9.96
CA ASN A 83 -20.37 -7.07 10.68
C ASN A 83 -19.08 -7.88 10.64
N MET A 84 -18.23 -7.64 9.64
CA MET A 84 -16.95 -8.32 9.51
C MET A 84 -15.92 -7.45 8.77
N VAL A 85 -14.66 -7.53 9.19
CA VAL A 85 -13.51 -6.94 8.50
C VAL A 85 -12.52 -8.05 8.24
N ILE A 86 -12.03 -8.12 7.01
CA ILE A 86 -11.03 -9.11 6.62
C ILE A 86 -9.80 -8.37 6.14
N ALA A 87 -8.65 -8.76 6.66
CA ALA A 87 -7.35 -8.23 6.30
C ALA A 87 -6.38 -9.34 5.94
N HIS A 88 -5.41 -9.07 5.07
CA HIS A 88 -4.33 -10.01 4.78
C HIS A 88 -3.06 -9.31 4.30
N ASN A 89 -1.91 -9.97 4.46
CA ASN A 89 -0.63 -9.50 3.96
C ASN A 89 -0.30 -10.07 2.56
N PHE A 90 0.88 -9.75 2.03
CA PHE A 90 1.38 -10.31 0.77
C PHE A 90 1.71 -11.81 0.83
N GLU A 91 1.98 -12.36 2.01
CA GLU A 91 2.26 -13.79 2.22
C GLU A 91 0.97 -14.62 2.23
N GLY A 92 -0.20 -13.97 2.29
CA GLY A 92 -1.51 -14.62 2.35
C GLY A 92 -1.98 -14.94 3.77
N THR A 93 -1.26 -14.48 4.80
CA THR A 93 -1.72 -14.55 6.20
C THR A 93 -2.98 -13.69 6.34
N LYS A 94 -4.07 -14.32 6.79
CA LYS A 94 -5.39 -13.69 6.93
C LYS A 94 -5.69 -13.35 8.38
N TYR A 95 -6.34 -12.21 8.58
CA TYR A 95 -6.86 -11.74 9.86
C TYR A 95 -8.35 -11.44 9.66
N VAL A 96 -9.20 -12.03 10.50
CA VAL A 96 -10.66 -11.90 10.41
C VAL A 96 -11.19 -11.32 11.71
N PHE A 97 -11.95 -10.24 11.61
CA PHE A 97 -12.56 -9.55 12.72
C PHE A 97 -14.07 -9.56 12.54
N SER A 98 -14.80 -10.21 13.45
CA SER A 98 -16.26 -10.31 13.39
C SER A 98 -16.88 -9.67 14.62
N THR A 99 -18.08 -9.11 14.47
CA THR A 99 -18.86 -8.59 15.61
C THR A 99 -19.31 -9.75 16.50
N ASP A 100 -19.13 -9.60 17.81
CA ASP A 100 -19.70 -10.47 18.85
C ASP A 100 -20.17 -9.62 20.04
N ASP A 101 -20.60 -10.27 21.11
CA ASP A 101 -21.12 -9.62 22.32
C ASP A 101 -20.12 -8.68 23.00
N ALA A 102 -18.81 -8.84 22.75
CA ALA A 102 -17.76 -8.07 23.41
C ALA A 102 -17.43 -6.77 22.67
N ALA A 103 -17.37 -6.80 21.33
CA ALA A 103 -17.02 -5.63 20.53
C ALA A 103 -17.44 -5.77 19.06
N THR A 104 -17.62 -4.62 18.41
CA THR A 104 -17.89 -4.56 16.97
C THR A 104 -16.68 -5.00 16.15
N ALA A 105 -16.92 -5.49 14.92
CA ALA A 105 -15.85 -5.84 13.98
C ALA A 105 -14.90 -4.65 13.72
N ASN A 106 -15.45 -3.43 13.59
CA ASN A 106 -14.67 -2.21 13.42
C ASN A 106 -13.74 -1.95 14.62
N ASP A 107 -14.25 -2.07 15.84
CA ASP A 107 -13.44 -1.79 17.03
C ASP A 107 -12.29 -2.78 17.18
N LYS A 108 -12.54 -4.07 16.90
CA LYS A 108 -11.49 -5.10 16.92
C LYS A 108 -10.43 -4.85 15.86
N PHE A 109 -10.86 -4.57 14.63
CA PHE A 109 -9.94 -4.25 13.53
C PHE A 109 -9.11 -3.01 13.85
N CYS A 110 -9.74 -1.90 14.26
CA CYS A 110 -9.03 -0.66 14.53
C CYS A 110 -8.08 -0.80 15.72
N LYS A 111 -8.48 -1.52 16.77
CA LYS A 111 -7.59 -1.82 17.92
C LYS A 111 -6.33 -2.57 17.47
N TRP A 112 -6.48 -3.54 16.57
CA TRP A 112 -5.36 -4.28 15.99
C TRP A 112 -4.53 -3.41 15.05
N ALA A 113 -5.17 -2.72 14.10
CA ALA A 113 -4.52 -1.97 13.03
C ALA A 113 -3.77 -0.72 13.52
N LEU A 114 -4.25 -0.12 14.62
CA LEU A 114 -3.66 1.07 15.24
C LEU A 114 -2.78 0.72 16.45
N SER A 115 -2.49 -0.56 16.67
CA SER A 115 -1.58 -1.02 17.73
C SER A 115 -0.12 -0.69 17.41
N LYS A 116 0.71 -0.55 18.45
CA LYS A 116 2.16 -0.30 18.31
C LYS A 116 2.91 -1.50 17.72
N ASP A 117 2.34 -2.70 17.82
CA ASP A 117 2.95 -3.94 17.33
C ASP A 117 3.01 -3.98 15.80
N ILE A 118 2.18 -3.18 15.12
CA ILE A 118 2.04 -3.15 13.65
C ILE A 118 2.40 -1.74 13.11
N LYS A 119 3.36 -1.06 13.73
CA LYS A 119 3.87 0.25 13.26
C LYS A 119 4.50 0.14 11.87
N GLY A 120 4.52 1.25 11.12
CA GLY A 120 5.07 1.31 9.76
C GLY A 120 4.23 0.58 8.72
N THR A 121 2.94 0.39 9.00
CA THR A 121 2.05 -0.39 8.13
C THR A 121 1.22 0.51 7.22
N THR A 122 1.20 0.16 5.93
CA THR A 122 0.33 0.73 4.92
C THR A 122 -0.84 -0.21 4.65
N TYR A 123 -2.02 0.20 5.08
CA TYR A 123 -3.28 -0.45 4.82
C TYR A 123 -3.86 0.01 3.49
N ILE A 124 -4.26 -0.93 2.63
CA ILE A 124 -4.81 -0.66 1.31
C ILE A 124 -6.17 -1.33 1.20
N ALA A 125 -7.18 -0.54 0.87
CA ALA A 125 -8.52 -1.03 0.55
C ALA A 125 -8.96 -0.51 -0.81
N HIS A 126 -9.92 -1.19 -1.43
CA HIS A 126 -10.38 -0.85 -2.78
C HIS A 126 -11.72 -0.11 -2.69
N ASN A 127 -11.71 1.15 -3.16
CA ASN A 127 -12.84 2.07 -3.03
C ASN A 127 -13.23 2.38 -1.57
N SER A 128 -12.26 2.36 -0.64
CA SER A 128 -12.44 2.73 0.76
C SER A 128 -12.75 4.20 0.98
N LYS A 129 -12.40 5.07 0.02
CA LYS A 129 -12.56 6.53 0.14
C LYS A 129 -13.99 7.03 0.38
N SER A 130 -14.97 6.21 0.00
CA SER A 130 -16.39 6.52 0.16
C SER A 130 -17.05 5.81 1.34
N TYR A 131 -16.34 4.89 2.00
CA TYR A 131 -16.96 4.00 2.99
C TYR A 131 -15.99 3.61 4.12
N ASP A 132 -15.08 2.66 3.89
CA ASP A 132 -14.28 2.03 4.96
C ASP A 132 -13.52 3.04 5.83
N THR A 133 -12.94 4.08 5.21
CA THR A 133 -12.08 5.04 5.92
C THR A 133 -12.84 5.87 6.96
N TYR A 134 -14.16 6.03 6.81
CA TYR A 134 -14.97 6.76 7.79
C TYR A 134 -15.09 6.00 9.11
N PHE A 135 -15.20 4.67 9.10
CA PHE A 135 -15.26 3.88 10.33
C PHE A 135 -13.96 3.96 11.14
N ILE A 136 -12.82 3.97 10.43
CA ILE A 136 -11.50 4.12 11.04
C ILE A 136 -11.37 5.50 11.72
N ILE A 137 -11.81 6.57 11.03
CA ILE A 137 -11.78 7.92 11.61
C ILE A 137 -12.71 8.03 12.81
N GLN A 138 -13.93 7.45 12.73
CA GLN A 138 -14.85 7.41 13.86
C GLN A 138 -14.23 6.72 15.07
N TYR A 139 -13.51 5.61 14.87
CA TYR A 139 -12.79 4.93 15.92
C TYR A 139 -11.71 5.82 16.54
N ILE A 140 -10.88 6.47 15.71
CA ILE A 140 -9.81 7.37 16.18
C ILE A 140 -10.40 8.52 17.01
N LEU A 141 -11.45 9.17 16.52
CA LEU A 141 -12.10 10.27 17.24
C LEU A 141 -12.69 9.82 18.59
N LYS A 142 -13.22 8.59 18.66
CA LYS A 142 -13.87 8.06 19.85
C LYS A 142 -12.87 7.55 20.90
N TYR A 143 -11.81 6.85 20.48
CA TYR A 143 -10.92 6.12 21.39
C TYR A 143 -9.49 6.65 21.45
N MET A 144 -9.09 7.51 20.51
CA MET A 144 -7.74 8.05 20.38
C MET A 144 -7.77 9.59 20.18
N PRO A 145 -8.48 10.35 21.03
CA PRO A 145 -8.77 11.77 20.79
C PRO A 145 -7.53 12.68 20.74
N THR A 146 -6.40 12.21 21.27
CA THR A 146 -5.13 12.96 21.25
C THR A 146 -4.28 12.68 20.01
N VAL A 147 -4.65 11.69 19.20
CA VAL A 147 -3.87 11.30 18.01
C VAL A 147 -4.19 12.23 16.85
N LYS A 148 -3.17 12.90 16.34
CA LYS A 148 -3.22 13.70 15.13
C LYS A 148 -3.03 12.82 13.91
N TYR A 149 -3.82 13.11 12.89
CA TYR A 149 -3.76 12.45 11.60
C TYR A 149 -3.88 13.47 10.47
N GLU A 150 -3.29 13.15 9.33
CA GLU A 150 -3.35 13.92 8.09
C GLU A 150 -4.29 13.20 7.11
N ILE A 151 -5.06 13.96 6.33
CA ILE A 151 -5.98 13.40 5.35
C ILE A 151 -5.76 14.06 3.99
N ILE A 152 -5.63 13.24 2.94
CA ILE A 152 -5.79 13.67 1.56
C ILE A 152 -7.21 13.36 1.11
N ARG A 153 -7.91 14.38 0.59
CA ARG A 153 -9.32 14.27 0.18
C ARG A 153 -9.51 14.64 -1.29
N ASN A 154 -10.58 14.11 -1.88
CA ASN A 154 -11.15 14.60 -3.13
C ASN A 154 -12.63 14.90 -2.89
N GLY A 155 -12.95 16.18 -2.70
CA GLY A 155 -14.24 16.61 -2.18
C GLY A 155 -14.47 16.01 -0.78
N THR A 156 -15.60 15.32 -0.61
CA THR A 156 -15.93 14.63 0.64
C THR A 156 -15.16 13.32 0.83
N LYS A 157 -14.66 12.72 -0.25
CA LYS A 157 -14.04 11.38 -0.24
C LYS A 157 -12.64 11.41 0.32
N ILE A 158 -12.29 10.41 1.11
CA ILE A 158 -11.01 10.33 1.81
C ILE A 158 -10.06 9.39 1.07
N MET A 159 -9.12 9.95 0.31
CA MET A 159 -8.19 9.17 -0.49
C MET A 159 -7.08 8.52 0.34
N MET A 160 -6.60 9.23 1.36
CA MET A 160 -5.57 8.75 2.25
C MET A 160 -5.79 9.31 3.66
N LEU A 161 -5.54 8.48 4.66
CA LEU A 161 -5.41 8.84 6.07
C LEU A 161 -4.00 8.44 6.53
N GLU A 162 -3.27 9.35 7.15
CA GLU A 162 -1.90 9.11 7.62
C GLU A 162 -1.75 9.51 9.10
N ILE A 163 -1.12 8.64 9.90
CA ILE A 163 -0.86 8.83 11.33
C ILE A 163 0.64 8.69 11.57
N LYS A 164 1.33 9.82 11.76
CA LYS A 164 2.78 9.87 12.06
C LYS A 164 3.09 9.93 13.55
N GLU A 165 2.11 10.35 14.37
CA GLU A 165 2.30 10.59 15.79
C GLU A 165 2.52 9.28 16.58
N GLY A 166 3.21 9.38 17.73
CA GLY A 166 3.44 8.24 18.63
C GLY A 166 4.38 7.16 18.07
N GLY A 167 5.10 7.43 16.98
CA GLY A 167 5.99 6.47 16.31
C GLY A 167 5.25 5.39 15.52
N LEU A 168 3.94 5.57 15.27
CA LEU A 168 3.10 4.60 14.58
C LEU A 168 3.39 4.54 13.07
N ASN A 169 3.53 5.69 12.41
CA ASN A 169 3.80 5.79 10.96
C ASN A 169 2.85 4.91 10.11
N LEU A 170 1.54 5.07 10.29
CA LEU A 170 0.50 4.29 9.61
C LEU A 170 -0.10 5.06 8.44
N LYS A 171 -0.50 4.32 7.40
CA LYS A 171 -1.24 4.87 6.25
C LYS A 171 -2.42 4.00 5.92
N PHE A 172 -3.57 4.60 5.62
CA PHE A 172 -4.70 3.94 5.00
C PHE A 172 -4.93 4.59 3.64
N ILE A 173 -4.90 3.80 2.57
CA ILE A 173 -4.90 4.27 1.19
C ILE A 173 -6.03 3.62 0.39
N ASP A 174 -6.75 4.46 -0.35
CA ASP A 174 -7.72 4.02 -1.36
C ASP A 174 -7.02 3.63 -2.66
N SER A 175 -7.10 2.35 -3.04
CA SER A 175 -6.45 1.86 -4.26
C SER A 175 -7.16 2.23 -5.56
N LEU A 176 -8.39 2.73 -5.52
CA LEU A 176 -9.18 3.00 -6.73
C LEU A 176 -8.56 4.12 -7.58
N HIS A 177 -7.73 5.01 -7.01
CA HIS A 177 -6.97 6.00 -7.78
C HIS A 177 -5.82 5.41 -8.59
N PHE A 178 -5.24 4.29 -8.14
CA PHE A 178 -4.20 3.58 -8.88
C PHE A 178 -4.81 2.62 -9.90
N ILE A 179 -5.94 1.99 -9.55
CA ILE A 179 -6.63 1.00 -10.38
C ILE A 179 -8.10 1.40 -10.50
N GLN A 180 -8.41 2.25 -11.49
CA GLN A 180 -9.75 2.81 -11.73
C GLN A 180 -10.75 1.82 -12.37
N SER A 181 -10.98 0.66 -11.75
CA SER A 181 -11.99 -0.33 -12.19
C SER A 181 -12.76 -0.82 -11.00
N LYS A 182 -13.90 -1.47 -11.27
CA LYS A 182 -14.49 -2.41 -10.32
C LYS A 182 -13.49 -3.51 -10.01
N LEU A 183 -13.52 -3.98 -8.77
CA LEU A 183 -12.69 -5.10 -8.32
C LEU A 183 -12.84 -6.31 -9.27
N PHE A 184 -14.07 -6.67 -9.63
CA PHE A 184 -14.37 -7.76 -10.57
C PHE A 184 -13.62 -7.71 -11.92
N ASP A 185 -13.30 -6.52 -12.42
CA ASP A 185 -12.63 -6.36 -13.72
C ASP A 185 -11.10 -6.50 -13.62
N PHE A 186 -10.54 -6.59 -12.41
CA PHE A 186 -9.09 -6.66 -12.18
C PHE A 186 -8.42 -7.80 -12.94
N PRO A 187 -8.93 -9.05 -12.94
CA PRO A 187 -8.26 -10.15 -13.66
C PRO A 187 -8.11 -9.84 -15.15
N LYS A 188 -9.14 -9.23 -15.75
CA LYS A 188 -9.12 -8.81 -17.16
C LYS A 188 -8.14 -7.66 -17.40
N ARG A 189 -8.08 -6.69 -16.48
CA ARG A 189 -7.21 -5.50 -16.61
C ARG A 189 -5.74 -5.80 -16.40
N LEU A 190 -5.43 -6.91 -15.77
CA LEU A 190 -4.07 -7.31 -15.38
C LEU A 190 -3.58 -8.51 -16.18
N ASP A 191 -4.33 -8.92 -17.20
CA ASP A 191 -4.07 -10.08 -18.05
C ASP A 191 -3.85 -11.38 -17.25
N LEU A 192 -4.64 -11.55 -16.18
CA LEU A 192 -4.57 -12.74 -15.33
C LEU A 192 -5.61 -13.74 -15.80
N GLN A 193 -5.16 -14.95 -16.14
CA GLN A 193 -6.05 -16.02 -16.60
C GLN A 193 -7.20 -16.25 -15.60
N LYS A 194 -8.44 -16.13 -16.11
CA LYS A 194 -9.69 -16.36 -15.39
C LYS A 194 -9.69 -17.74 -14.73
N ARG A 195 -9.38 -17.83 -13.45
CA ARG A 195 -9.99 -18.85 -12.59
C ARG A 195 -11.29 -18.27 -12.02
N LYS A 196 -12.24 -19.11 -11.63
CA LYS A 196 -13.40 -18.64 -10.85
C LYS A 196 -12.84 -17.96 -9.60
N MET A 197 -12.91 -16.63 -9.58
CA MET A 197 -12.27 -15.81 -8.57
C MET A 197 -13.37 -15.20 -7.72
N ASP A 198 -13.52 -15.74 -6.53
CA ASP A 198 -14.28 -15.11 -5.46
C ASP A 198 -13.58 -13.77 -5.12
N THR A 199 -14.33 -12.79 -4.62
CA THR A 199 -13.83 -11.44 -4.28
C THR A 199 -12.52 -11.46 -3.47
N PHE A 200 -12.35 -12.50 -2.65
CA PHE A 200 -11.13 -12.86 -1.92
C PHE A 200 -9.87 -13.00 -2.78
N HIS A 201 -9.97 -13.67 -3.93
CA HIS A 201 -8.85 -13.90 -4.84
C HIS A 201 -8.48 -12.66 -5.63
N ILE A 202 -9.40 -11.70 -5.78
CA ILE A 202 -9.11 -10.46 -6.49
C ILE A 202 -8.17 -9.56 -5.67
N PHE A 203 -8.26 -9.61 -4.35
CA PHE A 203 -7.27 -8.97 -3.49
C PHE A 203 -5.95 -9.77 -3.44
N SER A 204 -5.98 -11.12 -3.50
CA SER A 204 -4.77 -11.93 -3.70
C SER A 204 -4.06 -11.64 -5.02
N ILE A 205 -4.77 -11.20 -6.05
CA ILE A 205 -4.18 -10.72 -7.31
C ILE A 205 -3.37 -9.43 -7.13
N LEU A 206 -3.74 -8.54 -6.18
CA LEU A 206 -2.86 -7.42 -5.82
C LEU A 206 -1.50 -7.90 -5.34
N GLN A 207 -1.34 -9.17 -4.93
CA GLN A 207 -0.03 -9.79 -4.64
C GLN A 207 0.82 -10.02 -5.90
N LYS A 208 0.22 -10.08 -7.10
CA LYS A 208 0.92 -10.23 -8.39
C LYS A 208 1.04 -8.91 -9.15
N ILE A 209 0.21 -7.93 -8.84
CA ILE A 209 0.45 -6.55 -9.27
C ILE A 209 1.56 -6.02 -8.38
N LYS A 210 2.71 -5.78 -8.99
CA LYS A 210 3.78 -4.97 -8.43
C LYS A 210 3.21 -3.58 -8.12
N VAL A 211 2.62 -3.39 -6.94
CA VAL A 211 2.11 -2.08 -6.50
C VAL A 211 3.33 -1.22 -6.15
N ILE A 212 3.71 -0.41 -7.14
CA ILE A 212 4.42 0.90 -7.13
C ILE A 212 5.64 1.03 -6.23
#